data_AF-A0A938M730-F1
#
_entry.id   AF-A0A938M730-F1
#
_cell.length_a   1.000
_cell.length_b   1.000
_cell.length_c   1.000
_cell.angle_alpha   90.00
_cell.angle_beta   90.00
_cell.angle_gamma   90.00
#
_symmetry.space_group_name_H-M   'P 1'
#
loop_
_entity.id
_entity.type
_entity.pdbx_description
1 polymer ?
#
loop_
_entity_poly.entity_id
_entity_poly.type
_entity_poly.pdbx_seq_one_letter_code
_entity_poly.pdbx_strand_id
1 'polypeptide(L)'
;MNGVYGPEVQLTMQGSAVILCSAVLCVAVSAIGGFAQPAAESAQIRPADARIRNHGNIREDGAFSFWTDGVIGDWFEAGPSGRVTLVVTASGKTIGEVSPLMGVEVVSARDGAREVGRIAVISSALQPYRFDIPVRQGFFGLRLRHLNRVADEKGEALRHLLLKELVVEGATRSEWTLSGYAFFGASPQSPNAGEKLQTITTKSLRVAIDAQNAVWAVFNDKTGCRLESIRPVFHVEGLAVDLADYRAECVVDELRADKLGAFRRATLRYLKDGGSKRLDAQTCIELDVVYTLRLGDDEVIAQLDFLNNTGRELIVHRVAPAVAASVALGGKATEWAILGDARSNGEPCTLTRVGEPREFGAWWYVAAKNRATGHSVLVGNLTNNKGQGRFLVMPGTDSACRVAAYSDYEGIVMPPGARIVGEPMLLHFGLRGTDSLERLGELIAKAHDIDLMKQHPINPYSPERLSLFTAWNSYGSAVVKGFNYRHDRAKHQAAYMDPEWRKANERKLRELGVHRFGYAPTGKVNVRGLPTPLVRRYGQPDFWFAEAKQIREQH
;
A
#
# COMPACT_ATOMS: atom_id res chain seq x y z
N MET A 1 12.42 -63.18 -28.60
CA MET A 1 13.67 -63.58 -29.27
C MET A 1 14.53 -62.33 -29.36
N ASN A 2 15.33 -62.05 -28.34
CA ASN A 2 16.61 -62.65 -27.95
C ASN A 2 17.78 -61.81 -28.47
N GLY A 3 18.34 -61.05 -27.53
CA GLY A 3 19.78 -61.07 -27.28
C GLY A 3 20.55 -59.80 -27.61
N VAL A 4 21.66 -59.50 -26.94
CA VAL A 4 22.33 -60.03 -25.73
C VAL A 4 23.37 -58.96 -25.34
N TYR A 5 23.71 -58.95 -24.05
CA TYR A 5 24.68 -58.14 -23.30
C TYR A 5 26.17 -58.28 -23.67
N GLY A 6 26.97 -57.29 -23.23
CA GLY A 6 28.28 -57.49 -22.57
C GLY A 6 29.46 -56.66 -23.12
N PRO A 7 30.56 -56.43 -22.36
CA PRO A 7 30.82 -56.81 -20.96
C PRO A 7 31.39 -55.71 -20.03
N GLU A 8 31.32 -56.01 -18.72
CA GLU A 8 32.08 -55.45 -17.60
C GLU A 8 33.56 -55.88 -17.63
N VAL A 9 34.43 -55.09 -16.98
CA VAL A 9 35.69 -55.57 -16.41
C VAL A 9 35.77 -55.14 -14.94
N GLN A 10 35.81 -56.13 -14.07
CA GLN A 10 36.12 -56.05 -12.64
C GLN A 10 37.64 -56.01 -12.42
N LEU A 11 38.09 -55.31 -11.37
CA LEU A 11 39.33 -55.62 -10.67
C LEU A 11 39.07 -55.56 -9.16
N THR A 12 39.19 -56.72 -8.54
CA THR A 12 39.11 -56.98 -7.10
C THR A 12 40.51 -57.37 -6.61
N MET A 13 40.92 -56.86 -5.44
CA MET A 13 41.71 -57.57 -4.40
C MET A 13 41.92 -56.58 -3.23
N GLN A 14 41.24 -56.75 -2.09
CA GLN A 14 41.60 -57.57 -0.91
C GLN A 14 42.92 -57.19 -0.23
N GLY A 15 42.83 -56.81 1.06
CA GLY A 15 44.00 -56.65 1.94
C GLY A 15 43.71 -56.07 3.33
N SER A 16 43.07 -56.87 4.18
CA SER A 16 43.23 -57.01 5.64
C SER A 16 43.27 -55.82 6.62
N ALA A 17 42.49 -56.02 7.70
CA ALA A 17 42.36 -55.24 8.93
C ALA A 17 43.64 -55.18 9.79
N VAL A 18 43.78 -54.15 10.65
CA VAL A 18 44.01 -54.22 12.12
C VAL A 18 43.64 -52.87 12.77
N ILE A 19 43.00 -52.99 13.93
CA ILE A 19 42.44 -51.97 14.83
C ILE A 19 43.49 -51.55 15.88
N LEU A 20 43.31 -50.35 16.47
CA LEU A 20 43.86 -49.84 17.75
C LEU A 20 45.28 -49.23 17.74
N CYS A 21 45.35 -47.90 17.87
CA CYS A 21 45.80 -47.29 19.13
C CYS A 21 45.42 -45.80 19.22
N SER A 22 44.67 -45.49 20.27
CA SER A 22 44.24 -44.16 20.70
C SER A 22 45.38 -43.33 21.29
N ALA A 23 45.16 -42.01 21.29
CA ALA A 23 45.77 -41.00 22.17
C ALA A 23 47.26 -40.67 21.93
N VAL A 24 47.49 -39.51 21.31
CA VAL A 24 48.34 -38.39 21.79
C VAL A 24 48.57 -37.47 20.58
N LEU A 25 47.63 -36.54 20.34
CA LEU A 25 47.90 -35.29 19.60
C LEU A 25 46.76 -34.27 19.79
N CYS A 26 46.40 -33.95 21.04
CA CYS A 26 45.43 -32.90 21.37
C CYS A 26 46.02 -31.84 22.32
N VAL A 27 47.29 -31.48 22.14
CA VAL A 27 47.87 -30.32 22.83
C VAL A 27 48.73 -29.55 21.85
N ALA A 28 48.48 -28.24 21.76
CA ALA A 28 49.23 -27.21 21.06
C ALA A 28 48.84 -26.87 19.60
N VAL A 29 47.60 -26.38 19.39
CA VAL A 29 47.33 -25.19 18.53
C VAL A 29 46.12 -24.43 19.10
N SER A 30 46.27 -23.82 20.28
CA SER A 30 45.27 -22.92 20.89
C SER A 30 45.88 -21.54 21.15
N ALA A 31 46.49 -20.95 20.13
CA ALA A 31 46.88 -19.55 20.17
C ALA A 31 46.88 -18.98 18.75
N ILE A 32 46.30 -17.79 18.63
CA ILE A 32 46.29 -16.91 17.45
C ILE A 32 45.20 -17.26 16.41
N GLY A 33 43.98 -16.89 16.76
CA GLY A 33 42.83 -16.86 15.87
C GLY A 33 41.65 -16.25 16.60
N GLY A 34 41.82 -15.03 17.12
CA GLY A 34 40.72 -14.27 17.68
C GLY A 34 39.69 -14.06 16.58
N PHE A 35 38.64 -14.89 16.56
CA PHE A 35 37.43 -14.60 15.82
C PHE A 35 36.92 -13.27 16.37
N ALA A 36 37.19 -12.19 15.64
CA ALA A 36 36.48 -10.94 15.86
C ALA A 36 34.99 -11.29 15.74
N GLN A 37 34.27 -11.25 16.86
CA GLN A 37 32.82 -11.23 16.84
C GLN A 37 32.43 -10.17 15.81
N PRO A 38 31.60 -10.48 14.81
CA PRO A 38 31.08 -9.45 13.91
C PRO A 38 30.53 -8.34 14.80
N ALA A 39 30.99 -7.10 14.56
CA ALA A 39 30.61 -5.95 15.35
C ALA A 39 29.09 -5.97 15.52
N ALA A 40 28.62 -5.94 16.78
CA ALA A 40 27.19 -6.02 17.06
C ALA A 40 26.47 -4.96 16.23
N GLU A 41 25.57 -5.41 15.34
CA GLU A 41 24.80 -4.53 14.47
C GLU A 41 24.09 -3.50 15.35
N SER A 42 24.38 -2.22 15.13
CA SER A 42 23.78 -1.13 15.88
C SER A 42 23.28 -0.05 14.94
N ALA A 43 22.05 0.40 15.19
CA ALA A 43 21.38 1.43 14.43
C ALA A 43 21.23 2.68 15.31
N GLN A 44 21.99 3.73 14.97
CA GLN A 44 21.88 5.04 15.61
C GLN A 44 20.91 5.93 14.83
N ILE A 45 19.97 6.54 15.53
CA ILE A 45 18.91 7.37 14.96
C ILE A 45 18.86 8.69 15.71
N ARG A 46 19.11 9.76 14.96
CA ARG A 46 18.83 11.12 15.43
C ARG A 46 17.34 11.40 15.29
N PRO A 47 16.76 12.22 16.18
CA PRO A 47 15.36 12.60 16.09
C PRO A 47 14.89 13.15 14.74
N ALA A 48 15.76 13.91 14.06
CA ALA A 48 15.49 14.45 12.73
C ALA A 48 15.32 13.37 11.65
N ASP A 49 15.97 12.22 11.84
CA ASP A 49 15.96 11.11 10.90
C ASP A 49 14.87 10.08 11.23
N ALA A 50 14.25 10.14 12.42
CA ALA A 50 13.23 9.20 12.87
C ALA A 50 11.99 9.22 11.96
N ARG A 51 11.56 8.03 11.50
CA ARG A 51 10.42 7.88 10.56
C ARG A 51 9.07 7.80 11.26
N ILE A 52 9.03 7.44 12.53
CA ILE A 52 7.80 7.46 13.32
C ILE A 52 7.87 8.69 14.21
N ARG A 53 7.04 9.69 13.94
CA ARG A 53 6.95 10.91 14.77
C ARG A 53 5.52 11.40 14.83
N ASN A 54 5.05 11.74 16.02
CA ASN A 54 3.78 12.41 16.21
C ASN A 54 3.80 13.23 17.51
N HIS A 55 3.01 14.31 17.57
CA HIS A 55 2.84 15.17 18.75
C HIS A 55 4.17 15.53 19.46
N GLY A 56 5.01 16.30 18.78
CA GLY A 56 6.25 16.83 19.33
C GLY A 56 6.97 17.73 18.34
N ASN A 57 8.12 18.25 18.73
CA ASN A 57 8.92 19.21 17.96
C ASN A 57 10.40 18.81 18.00
N ILE A 58 11.12 19.07 16.90
CA ILE A 58 12.59 19.04 16.89
C ILE A 58 13.09 20.44 17.25
N ARG A 59 13.89 20.51 18.31
CA ARG A 59 14.53 21.75 18.77
C ARG A 59 15.74 22.09 17.90
N GLU A 60 16.24 23.31 18.02
CA GLU A 60 17.43 23.78 17.30
C GLU A 60 18.68 22.94 17.61
N ASP A 61 18.78 22.40 18.83
CA ASP A 61 19.84 21.48 19.21
C ASP A 61 19.66 20.07 18.62
N GLY A 62 18.58 19.80 17.88
CA GLY A 62 18.28 18.50 17.28
C GLY A 62 17.61 17.50 18.23
N ALA A 63 17.32 17.86 19.49
CA ALA A 63 16.56 17.00 20.40
C ALA A 63 15.05 17.05 20.06
N PHE A 64 14.36 15.93 20.26
CA PHE A 64 12.91 15.86 20.19
C PHE A 64 12.29 16.24 21.53
N SER A 65 11.41 17.23 21.53
CA SER A 65 10.56 17.55 22.66
C SER A 65 9.19 16.91 22.49
N PHE A 66 8.81 16.04 23.42
CA PHE A 66 7.51 15.36 23.41
C PHE A 66 6.39 16.32 23.81
N TRP A 67 5.25 16.23 23.13
CA TRP A 67 3.98 16.75 23.62
C TRP A 67 3.16 15.64 24.29
N THR A 68 1.90 15.93 24.62
CA THR A 68 0.99 14.96 25.23
C THR A 68 0.74 13.86 24.21
N ASP A 69 0.91 12.60 24.60
CA ASP A 69 0.89 11.44 23.70
C ASP A 69 1.90 11.53 22.54
N GLY A 70 2.98 12.29 22.76
CA GLY A 70 4.08 12.40 21.83
C GLY A 70 4.73 11.05 21.59
N VAL A 71 5.05 10.77 20.34
CA VAL A 71 5.69 9.52 19.93
C VAL A 71 6.85 9.78 18.98
N ILE A 72 7.96 9.08 19.19
CA ILE A 72 9.10 9.03 18.27
C ILE A 72 9.63 7.61 18.13
N GLY A 73 10.14 7.23 16.96
CA GLY A 73 10.58 5.87 16.70
C GLY A 73 11.05 5.61 15.27
N ASP A 74 11.39 4.36 15.00
CA ASP A 74 11.85 3.91 13.69
C ASP A 74 11.56 2.41 13.44
N TRP A 75 11.89 1.94 12.24
CA TRP A 75 11.75 0.56 11.78
C TRP A 75 13.10 -0.15 11.67
N PHE A 76 13.12 -1.42 12.05
CA PHE A 76 14.32 -2.22 12.24
C PHE A 76 14.09 -3.66 11.78
N GLU A 77 15.19 -4.37 11.53
CA GLU A 77 15.22 -5.81 11.30
C GLU A 77 16.08 -6.47 12.38
N ALA A 78 15.44 -7.32 13.19
CA ALA A 78 16.11 -8.07 14.25
C ALA A 78 16.81 -9.30 13.67
N GLY A 79 18.06 -9.50 14.07
CA GLY A 79 18.82 -10.71 13.76
C GLY A 79 18.27 -11.96 14.48
N PRO A 80 18.90 -13.13 14.25
CA PRO A 80 18.42 -14.42 14.77
C PRO A 80 18.32 -14.53 16.30
N SER A 81 19.04 -13.68 17.05
CA SER A 81 19.03 -13.68 18.51
C SER A 81 17.69 -13.25 19.11
N GLY A 82 16.87 -12.47 18.38
CA GLY A 82 15.60 -11.90 18.85
C GLY A 82 15.73 -11.00 20.08
N ARG A 83 16.95 -10.61 20.46
CA ARG A 83 17.21 -9.72 21.59
C ARG A 83 17.85 -8.44 21.08
N VAL A 84 17.22 -7.34 21.43
CA VAL A 84 17.61 -6.01 21.00
C VAL A 84 17.75 -5.13 22.24
N THR A 85 18.81 -4.36 22.34
CA THR A 85 18.99 -3.39 23.42
C THR A 85 18.73 -1.99 22.89
N LEU A 86 17.74 -1.31 23.46
CA LEU A 86 17.48 0.10 23.23
C LEU A 86 18.34 0.93 24.19
N VAL A 87 19.06 1.90 23.63
CA VAL A 87 19.73 2.96 24.39
C VAL A 87 19.12 4.29 23.98
N VAL A 88 18.54 5.01 24.93
CA VAL A 88 17.99 6.35 24.70
C VAL A 88 18.77 7.37 25.47
N THR A 89 19.28 8.39 24.78
CA THR A 89 19.88 9.55 25.45
C THR A 89 18.79 10.59 25.64
N ALA A 90 18.33 10.75 26.88
CA ALA A 90 17.16 11.56 27.20
C ALA A 90 17.38 12.43 28.45
N SER A 91 16.59 13.48 28.60
CA SER A 91 16.49 14.26 29.82
C SER A 91 15.04 14.60 30.14
N GLY A 92 14.75 14.77 31.43
CA GLY A 92 13.40 14.88 31.94
C GLY A 92 13.32 15.88 33.09
N LYS A 93 12.22 16.65 33.15
CA LYS A 93 11.91 17.50 34.30
C LYS A 93 10.96 16.76 35.24
N THR A 94 11.48 16.26 36.34
CA THR A 94 10.71 15.71 37.46
C THR A 94 9.91 16.81 38.13
N ILE A 95 8.63 16.52 38.44
CA ILE A 95 7.74 17.42 39.18
C ILE A 95 7.18 16.64 40.36
N GLY A 96 7.41 17.15 41.58
CA GLY A 96 7.21 16.38 42.81
C GLY A 96 8.14 15.18 42.85
N GLU A 97 7.60 14.00 43.18
CA GLU A 97 8.35 12.73 43.21
C GLU A 97 8.20 11.91 41.92
N VAL A 98 7.48 12.43 40.93
CA VAL A 98 7.12 11.68 39.72
C VAL A 98 7.95 12.17 38.54
N SER A 99 8.82 11.28 38.06
CA SER A 99 9.65 11.53 36.87
C SER A 99 8.85 11.33 35.58
N PRO A 100 9.25 11.98 34.47
CA PRO A 100 8.72 11.65 33.15
C PRO A 100 8.92 10.16 32.82
N LEU A 101 7.87 9.54 32.30
CA LEU A 101 7.83 8.13 31.92
C LEU A 101 7.75 8.02 30.39
N MET A 102 8.71 7.30 29.84
CA MET A 102 8.75 6.94 28.44
C MET A 102 8.34 5.47 28.28
N GLY A 103 7.18 5.23 27.67
CA GLY A 103 6.75 3.89 27.27
C GLY A 103 7.55 3.43 26.06
N VAL A 104 8.03 2.19 26.10
CA VAL A 104 8.71 1.52 24.98
C VAL A 104 7.71 0.57 24.35
N GLU A 105 7.42 0.77 23.07
CA GLU A 105 6.45 -0.01 22.32
C GLU A 105 7.10 -0.70 21.12
N VAL A 106 6.84 -1.99 20.96
CA VAL A 106 7.19 -2.73 19.74
C VAL A 106 5.97 -2.74 18.84
N VAL A 107 6.17 -2.38 17.58
CA VAL A 107 5.14 -2.39 16.54
C VAL A 107 5.39 -3.51 15.56
N SER A 108 4.40 -4.36 15.34
CA SER A 108 4.45 -5.35 14.26
C SER A 108 3.31 -5.11 13.28
N ALA A 109 3.46 -5.62 12.05
CA ALA A 109 2.38 -5.59 11.07
C ALA A 109 1.17 -6.45 11.48
N ARG A 110 1.35 -7.42 12.41
CA ARG A 110 0.29 -8.35 12.85
C ARG A 110 -0.41 -7.91 14.12
N ASP A 111 0.32 -7.39 15.09
CA ASP A 111 -0.14 -7.19 16.46
C ASP A 111 -0.32 -5.70 16.82
N GLY A 112 -0.10 -4.80 15.84
CA GLY A 112 -0.10 -3.37 16.09
C GLY A 112 1.02 -2.95 17.05
N ALA A 113 0.79 -1.88 17.82
CA ALA A 113 1.74 -1.38 18.82
C ALA A 113 1.46 -2.03 20.18
N ARG A 114 2.48 -2.66 20.77
CA ARG A 114 2.42 -3.29 22.10
C ARG A 114 3.48 -2.68 23.00
N GLU A 115 3.08 -2.18 24.18
CA GLU A 115 4.03 -1.75 25.21
C GLU A 115 4.81 -2.95 25.74
N VAL A 116 6.14 -2.83 25.75
CA VAL A 116 7.08 -3.86 26.22
C VAL A 116 7.82 -3.44 27.47
N GLY A 117 7.72 -2.16 27.86
CA GLY A 117 8.28 -1.65 29.10
C GLY A 117 8.24 -0.14 29.19
N ARG A 118 8.87 0.39 30.24
CA ARG A 118 8.89 1.82 30.58
C ARG A 118 10.26 2.23 31.07
N ILE A 119 10.67 3.43 30.71
CA ILE A 119 11.90 4.08 31.15
C ILE A 119 11.52 5.32 31.95
N ALA A 120 11.92 5.36 33.22
CA ALA A 120 11.79 6.56 34.05
C ALA A 120 13.00 7.47 33.81
N VAL A 121 12.75 8.67 33.29
CA VAL A 121 13.79 9.65 32.98
C VAL A 121 14.00 10.55 34.19
N ILE A 122 14.84 10.08 35.11
CA ILE A 122 15.06 10.69 36.43
C ILE A 122 16.02 11.89 36.41
N SER A 123 16.77 12.08 35.33
CA SER A 123 17.79 13.14 35.24
C SER A 123 17.31 14.31 34.40
N SER A 124 17.58 15.53 34.89
CA SER A 124 17.41 16.76 34.13
C SER A 124 18.54 17.00 33.12
N ALA A 125 19.66 16.29 33.26
CA ALA A 125 20.73 16.25 32.28
C ALA A 125 20.49 15.12 31.26
N LEU A 126 21.05 15.26 30.05
CA LEU A 126 21.01 14.20 29.04
C LEU A 126 21.84 13.01 29.53
N GLN A 127 21.19 11.86 29.71
CA GLN A 127 21.83 10.62 30.13
C GLN A 127 21.33 9.44 29.29
N PRO A 128 22.18 8.43 29.08
CA PRO A 128 21.78 7.20 28.41
C PRO A 128 20.96 6.32 29.37
N TYR A 129 19.83 5.81 28.89
CA TYR A 129 19.02 4.79 29.55
C TYR A 129 19.01 3.55 28.67
N ARG A 130 19.37 2.40 29.24
CA ARG A 130 19.41 1.12 28.52
C ARG A 130 18.20 0.26 28.89
N PHE A 131 17.61 -0.40 27.89
CA PHE A 131 16.44 -1.24 28.06
C PHE A 131 16.49 -2.41 27.08
N ASP A 132 16.47 -3.64 27.59
CA ASP A 132 16.46 -4.85 26.75
C ASP A 132 15.04 -5.20 26.32
N ILE A 133 14.88 -5.46 25.02
CA ILE A 133 13.59 -5.67 24.38
C ILE A 133 13.56 -7.06 23.74
N PRO A 134 12.61 -7.91 24.14
CA PRO A 134 12.35 -9.14 23.41
C PRO A 134 11.59 -8.82 22.12
N VAL A 135 12.20 -9.14 20.98
CA VAL A 135 11.59 -9.00 19.65
C VAL A 135 11.64 -10.32 18.90
N ARG A 136 10.69 -10.54 18.00
CA ARG A 136 10.78 -11.67 17.06
C ARG A 136 11.83 -11.33 16.01
N GLN A 137 12.49 -12.35 15.47
CA GLN A 137 13.36 -12.20 14.30
C GLN A 137 12.58 -11.55 13.15
N GLY A 138 13.23 -10.64 12.41
CA GLY A 138 12.65 -9.96 11.26
C GLY A 138 12.20 -8.52 11.56
N PHE A 139 11.29 -7.99 10.74
CA PHE A 139 10.89 -6.59 10.76
C PHE A 139 10.04 -6.21 11.97
N PHE A 140 10.41 -5.12 12.64
CA PHE A 140 9.64 -4.53 13.73
C PHE A 140 9.83 -3.02 13.77
N GLY A 141 8.86 -2.32 14.37
CA GLY A 141 8.98 -0.92 14.74
C GLY A 141 9.28 -0.77 16.22
N LEU A 142 10.05 0.25 16.58
CA LEU A 142 10.23 0.67 17.96
C LEU A 142 9.69 2.08 18.12
N ARG A 143 8.78 2.29 19.06
CA ARG A 143 8.18 3.59 19.39
C ARG A 143 8.41 3.91 20.85
N LEU A 144 8.74 5.17 21.11
CA LEU A 144 8.86 5.76 22.43
C LEU A 144 7.72 6.73 22.62
N ARG A 145 6.92 6.54 23.66
CA ARG A 145 5.74 7.37 23.96
C ARG A 145 5.90 8.07 25.30
N HIS A 146 5.54 9.34 25.37
CA HIS A 146 5.49 10.05 26.65
C HIS A 146 4.16 9.78 27.37
N LEU A 147 4.20 9.09 28.52
CA LEU A 147 3.01 8.55 29.17
C LEU A 147 2.37 9.47 30.22
N ASN A 148 3.14 10.35 30.84
CA ASN A 148 2.69 11.11 32.01
C ASN A 148 3.08 12.60 31.94
N ARG A 149 2.87 13.23 30.78
CA ARG A 149 3.23 14.63 30.57
C ARG A 149 2.55 15.57 31.57
N VAL A 150 1.27 15.35 31.85
CA VAL A 150 0.49 16.20 32.76
C VAL A 150 0.81 15.79 34.20
N ALA A 151 1.23 16.75 35.03
CA ALA A 151 1.67 16.51 36.40
C ALA A 151 0.60 16.73 37.46
N ASP A 152 -0.42 17.51 37.16
CA ASP A 152 -1.56 17.80 38.04
C ASP A 152 -2.89 17.61 37.31
N GLU A 153 -3.99 17.51 38.06
CA GLU A 153 -5.32 17.31 37.49
C GLU A 153 -5.82 18.52 36.67
N LYS A 154 -5.20 19.70 36.86
CA LYS A 154 -5.57 20.95 36.18
C LYS A 154 -4.88 21.13 34.82
N GLY A 155 -3.85 20.35 34.52
CA GLY A 155 -3.06 20.48 33.29
C GLY A 155 -2.05 21.63 33.30
N GLU A 156 -1.79 22.24 34.44
CA GLU A 156 -0.98 23.47 34.56
C GLU A 156 0.51 23.15 34.68
N ALA A 157 0.87 22.07 35.38
CA ALA A 157 2.25 21.59 35.47
C ALA A 157 2.53 20.48 34.42
N LEU A 158 3.52 20.73 33.55
CA LEU A 158 3.93 19.78 32.51
C LEU A 158 5.33 19.22 32.78
N ARG A 159 5.42 17.89 32.85
CA ARG A 159 6.68 17.16 32.76
C ARG A 159 7.22 17.33 31.35
N HIS A 160 8.45 17.83 31.24
CA HIS A 160 9.13 17.92 29.95
C HIS A 160 9.99 16.68 29.77
N LEU A 161 9.96 16.12 28.57
CA LEU A 161 10.78 15.00 28.17
C LEU A 161 11.47 15.36 26.85
N LEU A 162 12.78 15.22 26.82
CA LEU A 162 13.63 15.47 25.66
C LEU A 162 14.37 14.18 25.30
N LEU A 163 14.38 13.84 24.01
CA LEU A 163 15.18 12.74 23.47
C LEU A 163 16.20 13.30 22.49
N LYS A 164 17.48 13.05 22.74
CA LYS A 164 18.58 13.47 21.87
C LYS A 164 18.94 12.39 20.85
N GLU A 165 18.84 11.13 21.24
CA GLU A 165 19.34 10.02 20.44
C GLU A 165 18.66 8.70 20.82
N LEU A 166 18.50 7.85 19.81
CA LEU A 166 18.01 6.48 19.93
C LEU A 166 19.03 5.55 19.27
N VAL A 167 19.58 4.61 20.02
CA VAL A 167 20.45 3.54 19.51
C VAL A 167 19.77 2.20 19.75
N VAL A 168 19.77 1.35 18.74
CA VAL A 168 19.21 0.00 18.81
C VAL A 168 20.32 -0.98 18.48
N GLU A 169 20.77 -1.72 19.48
CA GLU A 169 21.82 -2.74 19.35
C GLU A 169 21.17 -4.11 19.12
N GLY A 170 21.78 -4.94 18.27
CA GLY A 170 21.23 -6.26 17.88
C GLY A 170 20.20 -6.22 16.74
N ALA A 171 20.05 -5.07 16.09
CA ALA A 171 19.18 -4.91 14.92
C ALA A 171 19.76 -3.89 13.93
N THR A 172 19.46 -4.08 12.65
CA THR A 172 19.74 -3.10 11.61
C THR A 172 18.55 -2.16 11.42
N ARG A 173 18.83 -0.91 11.03
CA ARG A 173 17.77 0.01 10.64
C ARG A 173 17.21 -0.45 9.30
N SER A 174 15.93 -0.80 9.26
CA SER A 174 15.31 -1.32 8.03
C SER A 174 15.17 -0.20 7.00
N GLU A 175 15.37 -0.48 5.72
CA GLU A 175 15.05 0.48 4.65
C GLU A 175 13.53 0.61 4.44
N TRP A 176 12.77 -0.39 4.87
CA TRP A 176 11.33 -0.47 4.71
C TRP A 176 10.58 0.42 5.70
N THR A 177 9.46 0.98 5.25
CA THR A 177 8.40 1.46 6.14
C THR A 177 7.49 0.29 6.51
N LEU A 178 6.59 0.47 7.49
CA LEU A 178 5.57 -0.55 7.79
C LEU A 178 4.72 -0.90 6.57
N SER A 179 4.28 0.10 5.80
CA SER A 179 3.47 -0.13 4.59
C SER A 179 4.28 -0.85 3.53
N GLY A 180 5.53 -0.43 3.29
CA GLY A 180 6.43 -1.08 2.35
C GLY A 180 6.68 -2.55 2.72
N TYR A 181 6.99 -2.82 3.99
CA TYR A 181 7.18 -4.18 4.47
C TYR A 181 5.89 -5.01 4.39
N ALA A 182 4.73 -4.44 4.74
CA ALA A 182 3.45 -5.14 4.70
C ALA A 182 3.06 -5.60 3.29
N PHE A 183 3.40 -4.83 2.25
CA PHE A 183 3.08 -5.20 0.86
C PHE A 183 4.18 -6.07 0.22
N PHE A 184 5.45 -5.68 0.39
CA PHE A 184 6.55 -6.28 -0.37
C PHE A 184 7.34 -7.34 0.42
N GLY A 185 7.36 -7.27 1.76
CA GLY A 185 8.11 -8.17 2.63
C GLY A 185 9.63 -8.15 2.38
N ALA A 186 10.37 -9.09 2.98
CA ALA A 186 11.83 -9.21 2.84
C ALA A 186 12.29 -9.92 1.56
N SER A 187 11.41 -10.60 0.82
CA SER A 187 11.59 -10.98 -0.59
C SER A 187 10.29 -11.58 -1.14
N PRO A 188 9.89 -11.25 -2.38
CA PRO A 188 8.91 -12.04 -3.10
C PRO A 188 9.56 -13.39 -3.42
N GLN A 189 8.95 -14.51 -3.03
CA GLN A 189 9.26 -15.76 -3.70
C GLN A 189 8.83 -15.59 -5.16
N SER A 190 9.79 -15.71 -6.09
CA SER A 190 9.45 -15.92 -7.50
C SER A 190 8.61 -17.20 -7.59
N PRO A 191 7.61 -17.24 -8.49
CA PRO A 191 6.88 -18.47 -8.73
C PRO A 191 7.88 -19.60 -9.02
N ASN A 192 7.74 -20.72 -8.32
CA ASN A 192 8.61 -21.87 -8.53
C ASN A 192 8.50 -22.29 -9.99
N ALA A 193 9.63 -22.42 -10.68
CA ALA A 193 9.71 -22.69 -12.12
C ALA A 193 9.20 -24.09 -12.55
N GLY A 194 8.44 -24.79 -11.70
CA GLY A 194 7.93 -26.15 -11.92
C GLY A 194 6.41 -26.29 -12.04
N GLU A 195 5.61 -25.23 -11.82
CA GLU A 195 4.14 -25.33 -11.78
C GLU A 195 3.44 -24.87 -13.08
N LYS A 196 2.23 -25.38 -13.30
CA LYS A 196 1.44 -25.23 -14.53
C LYS A 196 0.94 -23.79 -14.69
N LEU A 197 1.76 -22.93 -15.28
CA LEU A 197 1.42 -21.55 -15.60
C LEU A 197 0.33 -21.50 -16.69
N GLN A 198 -0.77 -20.80 -16.41
CA GLN A 198 -1.75 -20.46 -17.41
C GLN A 198 -1.36 -19.16 -18.12
N THR A 199 -1.21 -19.21 -19.44
CA THR A 199 -0.87 -18.03 -20.24
C THR A 199 -2.07 -17.56 -21.04
N ILE A 200 -2.38 -16.27 -20.95
CA ILE A 200 -3.42 -15.59 -21.73
C ILE A 200 -2.74 -14.51 -22.57
N THR A 201 -2.96 -14.55 -23.88
CA THR A 201 -2.40 -13.56 -24.81
C THR A 201 -3.52 -12.73 -25.44
N THR A 202 -3.30 -11.42 -25.53
CA THR A 202 -4.13 -10.47 -26.29
C THR A 202 -3.33 -9.95 -27.48
N LYS A 203 -3.79 -8.89 -28.16
CA LYS A 203 -3.03 -8.30 -29.26
C LYS A 203 -1.65 -7.77 -28.82
N SER A 204 -1.55 -7.32 -27.57
CA SER A 204 -0.35 -6.62 -27.08
C SER A 204 0.11 -7.07 -25.70
N LEU A 205 -0.70 -7.86 -24.97
CA LEU A 205 -0.33 -8.37 -23.65
C LEU A 205 -0.11 -9.87 -23.68
N ARG A 206 0.89 -10.32 -22.92
CA ARG A 206 1.03 -11.69 -22.43
C ARG A 206 0.91 -11.68 -20.92
N VAL A 207 -0.08 -12.40 -20.41
CA VAL A 207 -0.31 -12.56 -18.97
C VAL A 207 -0.07 -14.00 -18.58
N ALA A 208 0.83 -14.21 -17.62
CA ALA A 208 1.13 -15.52 -17.05
C ALA A 208 0.56 -15.57 -15.63
N ILE A 209 -0.24 -16.60 -15.35
CA ILE A 209 -0.98 -16.77 -14.09
C ILE A 209 -0.55 -18.08 -13.45
N ASP A 210 -0.02 -17.96 -12.24
CA ASP A 210 0.16 -19.05 -11.28
C ASP A 210 -1.03 -19.00 -10.31
N ALA A 211 -2.06 -19.78 -10.62
CA ALA A 211 -3.31 -19.74 -9.86
C ALA A 211 -3.11 -20.23 -8.43
N GLN A 212 -2.29 -21.27 -8.21
CA GLN A 212 -2.10 -21.86 -6.89
C GLN A 212 -1.42 -20.89 -5.93
N ASN A 213 -0.37 -20.19 -6.39
CA ASN A 213 0.35 -19.24 -5.54
C ASN A 213 -0.29 -17.82 -5.54
N ALA A 214 -1.39 -17.63 -6.28
CA ALA A 214 -2.02 -16.32 -6.50
C ALA A 214 -1.07 -15.25 -7.03
N VAL A 215 -0.09 -15.69 -7.84
CA VAL A 215 0.91 -14.82 -8.46
C VAL A 215 0.65 -14.74 -9.96
N TRP A 216 0.79 -13.56 -10.52
CA TRP A 216 0.74 -13.40 -11.96
C TRP A 216 1.69 -12.30 -12.44
N ALA A 217 1.94 -12.29 -13.74
CA ALA A 217 2.78 -11.31 -14.40
C ALA A 217 2.14 -10.89 -15.71
N VAL A 218 2.45 -9.67 -16.14
CA VAL A 218 2.01 -9.14 -17.44
C VAL A 218 3.17 -8.48 -18.16
N PHE A 219 3.29 -8.81 -19.44
CA PHE A 219 4.24 -8.23 -20.36
C PHE A 219 3.48 -7.57 -21.51
N ASN A 220 3.85 -6.33 -21.86
CA ASN A 220 3.30 -5.64 -23.02
C ASN A 220 4.32 -5.69 -24.18
N ASP A 221 4.01 -6.45 -25.23
CA ASP A 221 4.93 -6.71 -26.35
C ASP A 221 5.22 -5.44 -27.18
N LYS A 222 4.33 -4.44 -27.19
CA LYS A 222 4.54 -3.18 -27.92
C LYS A 222 5.52 -2.24 -27.23
N THR A 223 5.42 -2.12 -25.90
CA THR A 223 6.18 -1.16 -25.10
C THR A 223 7.42 -1.79 -24.45
N GLY A 224 7.47 -3.12 -24.36
CA GLY A 224 8.45 -3.85 -23.55
C GLY A 224 8.26 -3.68 -22.04
N CYS A 225 7.18 -3.03 -21.61
CA CYS A 225 6.87 -2.84 -20.20
C CYS A 225 6.45 -4.17 -19.55
N ARG A 226 6.85 -4.37 -18.30
CA ARG A 226 6.55 -5.59 -17.54
C ARG A 226 6.20 -5.30 -16.10
N LEU A 227 5.23 -6.03 -15.57
CA LEU A 227 4.93 -6.10 -14.15
C LEU A 227 5.01 -7.57 -13.75
N GLU A 228 5.88 -7.88 -12.81
CA GLU A 228 6.19 -9.24 -12.39
C GLU A 228 5.85 -9.42 -10.90
N SER A 229 5.59 -10.67 -10.53
CA SER A 229 5.25 -11.07 -9.16
C SER A 229 4.07 -10.27 -8.58
N ILE A 230 3.03 -10.09 -9.37
CA ILE A 230 1.80 -9.41 -8.95
C ILE A 230 0.99 -10.38 -8.09
N ARG A 231 0.62 -9.95 -6.89
CA ARG A 231 -0.19 -10.75 -5.95
C ARG A 231 -1.21 -9.89 -5.21
N PRO A 232 -2.33 -10.47 -4.76
CA PRO A 232 -3.17 -9.82 -3.77
C PRO A 232 -2.52 -9.88 -2.38
N VAL A 233 -2.77 -8.87 -1.53
CA VAL A 233 -2.32 -8.86 -0.13
C VAL A 233 -3.48 -8.44 0.77
N PHE A 234 -3.67 -9.17 1.88
CA PHE A 234 -4.74 -8.92 2.84
C PHE A 234 -4.17 -8.50 4.18
N HIS A 235 -4.78 -7.50 4.80
CA HIS A 235 -4.56 -7.14 6.19
C HIS A 235 -5.90 -7.20 6.93
N VAL A 236 -6.14 -8.35 7.56
CA VAL A 236 -7.36 -8.67 8.30
C VAL A 236 -6.96 -9.08 9.73
N GLU A 237 -7.52 -8.42 10.73
CA GLU A 237 -7.24 -8.74 12.13
C GLU A 237 -7.77 -10.13 12.50
N GLY A 238 -6.99 -10.87 13.28
CA GLY A 238 -7.36 -12.19 13.75
C GLY A 238 -7.35 -13.29 12.68
N LEU A 239 -6.98 -12.98 11.43
CA LEU A 239 -6.94 -13.92 10.32
C LEU A 239 -5.74 -13.64 9.38
N ALA A 240 -4.73 -14.51 9.43
CA ALA A 240 -3.64 -14.48 8.46
C ALA A 240 -4.11 -15.14 7.15
N VAL A 241 -4.22 -14.35 6.09
CA VAL A 241 -4.64 -14.82 4.77
C VAL A 241 -3.41 -14.92 3.87
N ASP A 242 -3.01 -16.16 3.55
CA ASP A 242 -2.09 -16.46 2.46
C ASP A 242 -2.86 -17.33 1.45
N LEU A 243 -3.08 -16.82 0.25
CA LEU A 243 -3.87 -17.54 -0.76
C LEU A 243 -3.16 -18.79 -1.28
N ALA A 244 -1.85 -18.93 -1.10
CA ALA A 244 -1.12 -20.16 -1.43
C ALA A 244 -1.59 -21.37 -0.59
N ASP A 245 -2.13 -21.12 0.61
CA ASP A 245 -2.72 -22.15 1.48
C ASP A 245 -4.15 -22.57 1.04
N TYR A 246 -4.72 -21.91 0.04
CA TYR A 246 -6.08 -22.14 -0.43
C TYR A 246 -6.04 -23.05 -1.66
N ARG A 247 -7.08 -23.87 -1.82
CA ARG A 247 -7.32 -24.54 -3.10
C ARG A 247 -7.70 -23.48 -4.13
N ALA A 248 -6.94 -23.40 -5.21
CA ALA A 248 -7.22 -22.48 -6.31
C ALA A 248 -7.98 -23.18 -7.45
N GLU A 249 -9.05 -22.53 -7.90
CA GLU A 249 -9.78 -22.88 -9.12
C GLU A 249 -9.62 -21.72 -10.10
N CYS A 250 -9.17 -22.00 -11.33
CA CYS A 250 -9.01 -20.96 -12.36
C CYS A 250 -9.89 -21.27 -13.58
N VAL A 251 -10.71 -20.30 -13.96
CA VAL A 251 -11.54 -20.35 -15.17
C VAL A 251 -11.20 -19.17 -16.05
N VAL A 252 -10.93 -19.44 -17.32
CA VAL A 252 -10.73 -18.40 -18.33
C VAL A 252 -11.90 -18.44 -19.30
N ASP A 253 -12.66 -17.35 -19.31
CA ASP A 253 -13.74 -17.14 -20.26
C ASP A 253 -13.22 -16.43 -21.51
N GLU A 254 -13.84 -16.75 -22.64
CA GLU A 254 -13.65 -16.01 -23.89
C GLU A 254 -14.14 -14.55 -23.77
N LEU A 255 -13.82 -13.76 -24.79
CA LEU A 255 -14.02 -12.32 -24.85
C LEU A 255 -15.48 -11.94 -24.54
N ARG A 256 -15.70 -11.21 -23.44
CA ARG A 256 -17.00 -10.63 -23.07
C ARG A 256 -16.94 -9.11 -23.16
N ALA A 257 -17.93 -8.53 -23.81
CA ALA A 257 -18.14 -7.10 -23.82
C ALA A 257 -19.01 -6.68 -22.64
N ASP A 258 -18.57 -5.68 -21.89
CA ASP A 258 -19.37 -4.97 -20.90
C ASP A 258 -19.21 -3.45 -21.07
N LYS A 259 -19.71 -2.67 -20.10
CA LYS A 259 -19.63 -1.20 -20.13
C LYS A 259 -18.21 -0.65 -20.14
N LEU A 260 -17.22 -1.39 -19.64
CA LEU A 260 -15.81 -1.00 -19.62
C LEU A 260 -15.11 -1.34 -20.96
N GLY A 261 -15.66 -2.26 -21.74
CA GLY A 261 -15.12 -2.68 -23.03
C GLY A 261 -15.15 -4.19 -23.24
N ALA A 262 -14.43 -4.64 -24.26
CA ALA A 262 -14.26 -6.06 -24.57
C ALA A 262 -13.02 -6.61 -23.85
N PHE A 263 -13.21 -7.60 -22.99
CA PHE A 263 -12.13 -8.20 -22.22
C PHE A 263 -12.20 -9.72 -22.28
N ARG A 264 -11.04 -10.38 -22.31
CA ARG A 264 -10.95 -11.76 -21.83
C ARG A 264 -11.01 -11.74 -20.32
N ARG A 265 -11.57 -12.76 -19.69
CA ARG A 265 -11.70 -12.80 -18.22
C ARG A 265 -11.04 -14.04 -17.67
N ALA A 266 -10.11 -13.87 -16.73
CA ALA A 266 -9.68 -14.93 -15.83
C ALA A 266 -10.35 -14.73 -14.48
N THR A 267 -10.93 -15.79 -13.94
CA THR A 267 -11.52 -15.81 -12.59
C THR A 267 -10.80 -16.87 -11.78
N LEU A 268 -10.10 -16.43 -10.75
CA LEU A 268 -9.44 -17.29 -9.78
C LEU A 268 -10.30 -17.32 -8.52
N ARG A 269 -10.70 -18.50 -8.07
CA ARG A 269 -11.44 -18.70 -6.83
C ARG A 269 -10.57 -19.46 -5.85
N TYR A 270 -10.45 -18.95 -4.63
CA TYR A 270 -9.65 -19.53 -3.56
C TYR A 270 -10.57 -20.00 -2.44
N LEU A 271 -10.44 -21.27 -2.10
CA LEU A 271 -11.25 -21.94 -1.07
C LEU A 271 -10.33 -22.63 -0.07
N LYS A 272 -10.48 -22.30 1.21
CA LYS A 272 -9.79 -23.00 2.30
C LYS A 272 -10.83 -23.62 3.21
N ASP A 273 -10.71 -24.93 3.39
CA ASP A 273 -11.51 -25.68 4.34
C ASP A 273 -11.12 -25.19 5.75
N GLY A 274 -12.02 -24.48 6.40
CA GLY A 274 -11.94 -24.08 7.80
C GLY A 274 -11.91 -25.33 8.66
N GLY A 275 -10.77 -25.61 9.28
CA GLY A 275 -10.46 -26.85 10.00
C GLY A 275 -11.36 -27.22 11.20
N SER A 276 -12.47 -26.52 11.43
CA SER A 276 -13.51 -26.89 12.39
C SER A 276 -14.64 -27.65 11.69
N LYS A 277 -14.63 -28.98 11.77
CA LYS A 277 -15.83 -29.79 11.47
C LYS A 277 -16.93 -29.38 12.45
N ARG A 278 -17.99 -28.73 11.96
CA ARG A 278 -19.27 -28.76 12.70
C ARG A 278 -19.83 -30.17 12.64
N LEU A 279 -20.56 -30.59 13.68
CA LEU A 279 -21.18 -31.92 13.78
C LEU A 279 -22.24 -32.18 12.68
N ASP A 280 -22.63 -31.15 11.90
CA ASP A 280 -23.63 -31.17 10.84
C ASP A 280 -23.03 -30.87 9.46
N ALA A 281 -22.18 -31.77 8.95
CA ALA A 281 -21.96 -32.09 7.53
C ALA A 281 -21.78 -30.97 6.46
N GLN A 282 -21.47 -29.72 6.81
CA GLN A 282 -21.03 -28.70 5.85
C GLN A 282 -19.61 -28.25 6.19
N THR A 283 -18.68 -28.49 5.26
CA THR A 283 -17.32 -27.97 5.32
C THR A 283 -17.39 -26.45 5.49
N CYS A 284 -16.93 -25.93 6.64
CA CYS A 284 -16.83 -24.49 6.85
C CYS A 284 -15.75 -23.97 5.90
N ILE A 285 -16.08 -23.05 4.99
CA ILE A 285 -15.06 -22.34 4.19
C ILE A 285 -14.58 -21.16 5.04
N GLU A 286 -13.28 -20.86 5.14
CA GLU A 286 -12.80 -19.73 5.96
C GLU A 286 -13.08 -18.39 5.25
N LEU A 287 -12.48 -18.20 4.09
CA LEU A 287 -12.79 -17.12 3.16
C LEU A 287 -13.04 -17.73 1.77
N ASP A 288 -14.11 -17.28 1.11
CA ASP A 288 -14.31 -17.52 -0.31
C ASP A 288 -13.87 -16.26 -1.05
N VAL A 289 -12.70 -16.33 -1.68
CA VAL A 289 -12.07 -15.21 -2.37
C VAL A 289 -12.20 -15.42 -3.87
N VAL A 290 -12.71 -14.41 -4.57
CA VAL A 290 -12.83 -14.39 -6.02
C VAL A 290 -11.97 -13.25 -6.56
N TYR A 291 -10.90 -13.60 -7.25
CA TYR A 291 -10.01 -12.67 -7.91
C TYR A 291 -10.28 -12.68 -9.42
N THR A 292 -10.78 -11.57 -9.93
CA THR A 292 -11.10 -11.41 -11.35
C THR A 292 -10.07 -10.53 -12.04
N LEU A 293 -9.49 -11.04 -13.12
CA LEU A 293 -8.64 -10.29 -14.04
C LEU A 293 -9.40 -10.12 -15.37
N ARG A 294 -9.68 -8.88 -15.77
CA ARG A 294 -10.20 -8.55 -17.10
C ARG A 294 -9.05 -8.06 -17.97
N LEU A 295 -8.77 -8.74 -19.07
CA LEU A 295 -7.60 -8.54 -19.91
C LEU A 295 -8.01 -7.89 -21.24
N GLY A 296 -7.56 -6.66 -21.45
CA GLY A 296 -7.72 -5.90 -22.68
C GLY A 296 -6.45 -5.95 -23.53
N ASP A 297 -6.42 -5.18 -24.62
CA ASP A 297 -5.26 -5.17 -25.52
C ASP A 297 -4.03 -4.49 -24.93
N ASP A 298 -4.21 -3.48 -24.08
CA ASP A 298 -3.12 -2.69 -23.47
C ASP A 298 -3.36 -2.47 -21.95
N GLU A 299 -4.28 -3.23 -21.34
CA GLU A 299 -4.67 -3.05 -19.94
C GLU A 299 -5.14 -4.34 -19.25
N VAL A 300 -5.02 -4.37 -17.92
CA VAL A 300 -5.61 -5.39 -17.04
C VAL A 300 -6.41 -4.68 -15.95
N ILE A 301 -7.67 -5.10 -15.75
CA ILE A 301 -8.49 -4.66 -14.62
C ILE A 301 -8.55 -5.80 -13.60
N ALA A 302 -7.94 -5.60 -12.44
CA ALA A 302 -7.90 -6.55 -11.34
C ALA A 302 -8.92 -6.18 -10.27
N GLN A 303 -9.73 -7.14 -9.82
CA GLN A 303 -10.75 -6.92 -8.79
C GLN A 303 -10.80 -8.12 -7.84
N LEU A 304 -10.81 -7.86 -6.53
CA LEU A 304 -10.75 -8.88 -5.49
C LEU A 304 -12.01 -8.82 -4.62
N ASP A 305 -12.89 -9.79 -4.76
CA ASP A 305 -14.10 -9.92 -3.94
C ASP A 305 -13.88 -11.02 -2.90
N PHE A 306 -14.47 -10.89 -1.71
CA PHE A 306 -14.38 -11.96 -0.70
C PHE A 306 -15.58 -11.99 0.24
N LEU A 307 -15.89 -13.20 0.70
CA LEU A 307 -17.01 -13.51 1.60
C LEU A 307 -16.48 -14.11 2.91
N ASN A 308 -16.92 -13.57 4.05
CA ASN A 308 -16.54 -14.05 5.37
C ASN A 308 -17.39 -15.27 5.74
N ASN A 309 -16.82 -16.46 5.62
CA ASN A 309 -17.49 -17.71 6.01
C ASN A 309 -16.89 -18.31 7.30
N THR A 310 -16.03 -17.57 8.00
CA THR A 310 -15.31 -18.03 9.20
C THR A 310 -16.21 -18.35 10.40
N GLY A 311 -17.47 -17.90 10.38
CA GLY A 311 -18.38 -17.99 11.51
C GLY A 311 -18.08 -16.99 12.64
N ARG A 312 -17.07 -16.14 12.49
CA ARG A 312 -16.72 -15.05 13.42
C ARG A 312 -16.62 -13.70 12.70
N GLU A 313 -16.62 -12.64 13.50
CA GLU A 313 -16.36 -11.29 13.03
C GLU A 313 -14.89 -11.12 12.62
N LEU A 314 -14.66 -10.38 11.54
CA LEU A 314 -13.32 -10.01 11.06
C LEU A 314 -13.20 -8.49 11.01
N ILE A 315 -12.01 -7.96 11.29
CA ILE A 315 -11.72 -6.53 11.11
C ILE A 315 -10.80 -6.38 9.90
N VAL A 316 -11.31 -5.77 8.83
CA VAL A 316 -10.57 -5.60 7.57
C VAL A 316 -9.93 -4.22 7.55
N HIS A 317 -8.60 -4.16 7.64
CA HIS A 317 -7.87 -2.91 7.58
C HIS A 317 -7.56 -2.51 6.13
N ARG A 318 -6.90 -3.40 5.38
CA ARG A 318 -6.44 -3.10 4.02
C ARG A 318 -6.55 -4.34 3.14
N VAL A 319 -6.84 -4.11 1.87
CA VAL A 319 -6.79 -5.15 0.85
C VAL A 319 -6.13 -4.57 -0.39
N ALA A 320 -5.08 -5.20 -0.86
CA ALA A 320 -4.38 -4.84 -2.08
C ALA A 320 -4.75 -5.83 -3.19
N PRO A 321 -5.56 -5.44 -4.20
CA PRO A 321 -5.82 -6.31 -5.34
C PRO A 321 -4.58 -6.53 -6.20
N ALA A 322 -3.59 -5.63 -6.17
CA ALA A 322 -2.38 -5.75 -6.98
C ALA A 322 -1.17 -5.15 -6.26
N VAL A 323 -0.25 -6.02 -5.84
CA VAL A 323 1.08 -5.66 -5.38
C VAL A 323 2.10 -6.24 -6.36
N ALA A 324 2.73 -5.39 -7.16
CA ALA A 324 3.77 -5.73 -8.12
C ALA A 324 5.16 -5.50 -7.52
N ALA A 325 5.95 -6.56 -7.38
CA ALA A 325 7.29 -6.46 -6.80
C ALA A 325 8.35 -5.96 -7.80
N SER A 326 8.06 -5.99 -9.09
CA SER A 326 8.94 -5.50 -10.14
C SER A 326 8.10 -4.90 -11.26
N VAL A 327 8.24 -3.59 -11.46
CA VAL A 327 7.63 -2.83 -12.55
C VAL A 327 8.75 -2.24 -13.38
N ALA A 328 8.88 -2.67 -14.64
CA ALA A 328 9.93 -2.23 -15.54
C ALA A 328 9.37 -1.55 -16.80
N LEU A 329 9.87 -0.35 -17.11
CA LEU A 329 9.55 0.43 -18.32
C LEU A 329 10.74 0.49 -19.30
N GLY A 330 11.78 -0.32 -19.06
CA GLY A 330 13.07 -0.25 -19.75
C GLY A 330 13.98 0.87 -19.24
N GLY A 331 15.29 0.75 -19.48
CA GLY A 331 16.28 1.71 -18.99
C GLY A 331 16.41 1.72 -17.45
N LYS A 332 16.96 2.81 -16.90
CA LYS A 332 17.15 2.99 -15.45
C LYS A 332 15.91 3.59 -14.80
N ALA A 333 15.46 3.00 -13.70
CA ALA A 333 14.26 3.43 -12.98
C ALA A 333 14.39 4.87 -12.46
N THR A 334 15.58 5.28 -12.01
CA THR A 334 15.87 6.64 -11.52
C THR A 334 15.68 7.74 -12.56
N GLU A 335 15.59 7.38 -13.84
CA GLU A 335 15.33 8.32 -14.95
C GLU A 335 13.83 8.47 -15.26
N TRP A 336 12.98 7.64 -14.64
CA TRP A 336 11.54 7.69 -14.85
C TRP A 336 10.91 8.77 -13.99
N ALA A 337 9.92 9.45 -14.56
CA ALA A 337 9.06 10.36 -13.83
C ALA A 337 7.88 9.58 -13.23
N ILE A 338 7.56 9.86 -11.97
CA ILE A 338 6.36 9.37 -11.30
C ILE A 338 5.42 10.56 -11.06
N LEU A 339 4.17 10.39 -11.45
CA LEU A 339 3.07 11.30 -11.17
C LEU A 339 2.03 10.57 -10.31
N GLY A 340 1.56 11.22 -9.25
CA GLY A 340 0.42 10.74 -8.48
C GLY A 340 -0.50 11.89 -8.09
N ASP A 341 -1.77 11.56 -7.88
CA ASP A 341 -2.70 12.50 -7.29
C ASP A 341 -2.38 12.75 -5.82
N ALA A 342 -2.79 13.91 -5.34
CA ALA A 342 -2.46 14.36 -4.00
C ALA A 342 -3.36 13.73 -2.92
N ARG A 343 -3.01 13.97 -1.65
CA ARG A 343 -3.69 13.35 -0.50
C ARG A 343 -5.03 13.99 -0.19
N SER A 344 -5.24 15.22 -0.63
CA SER A 344 -6.49 15.94 -0.42
C SER A 344 -7.03 16.53 -1.71
N ASN A 345 -8.34 16.72 -1.74
CA ASN A 345 -9.01 17.36 -2.86
C ASN A 345 -8.53 18.82 -2.99
N GLY A 346 -7.91 19.15 -4.12
CA GLY A 346 -7.39 20.49 -4.42
C GLY A 346 -5.88 20.65 -4.20
N GLU A 347 -5.18 19.63 -3.69
CA GLU A 347 -3.72 19.64 -3.75
C GLU A 347 -3.24 19.27 -5.17
N PRO A 348 -2.19 19.93 -5.69
CA PRO A 348 -1.66 19.64 -7.01
C PRO A 348 -1.09 18.22 -7.06
N CYS A 349 -1.22 17.58 -8.22
CA CYS A 349 -0.57 16.30 -8.47
C CYS A 349 0.94 16.45 -8.21
N THR A 350 1.54 15.44 -7.57
CA THR A 350 2.96 15.46 -7.27
C THR A 350 3.73 14.75 -8.38
N LEU A 351 4.73 15.43 -8.93
CA LEU A 351 5.65 14.90 -9.92
C LEU A 351 7.05 14.80 -9.32
N THR A 352 7.65 13.62 -9.38
CA THR A 352 9.00 13.33 -8.85
C THR A 352 9.67 12.25 -9.69
N ARG A 353 10.88 11.80 -9.32
CA ARG A 353 11.52 10.63 -9.95
C ARG A 353 11.42 9.41 -9.05
N VAL A 354 11.49 8.21 -9.65
CA VAL A 354 11.65 6.98 -8.87
C VAL A 354 12.94 7.10 -8.04
N GLY A 355 12.87 6.85 -6.75
CA GLY A 355 14.04 6.90 -5.86
C GLY A 355 14.30 8.23 -5.19
N GLU A 356 13.72 9.33 -5.65
CA GLU A 356 13.83 10.63 -4.96
C GLU A 356 13.14 10.56 -3.59
N PRO A 357 11.83 10.28 -3.50
CA PRO A 357 11.27 9.79 -2.25
C PRO A 357 11.57 8.30 -2.09
N ARG A 358 11.87 7.89 -0.86
CA ARG A 358 11.94 6.47 -0.48
C ARG A 358 10.60 5.76 -0.63
N GLU A 359 9.52 6.51 -0.47
CA GLU A 359 8.16 6.04 -0.60
C GLU A 359 7.30 7.17 -1.18
N PHE A 360 6.67 6.91 -2.31
CA PHE A 360 5.73 7.82 -2.95
C PHE A 360 4.31 7.28 -2.80
N GLY A 361 3.44 8.06 -2.17
CA GLY A 361 2.05 7.69 -1.91
C GLY A 361 1.07 8.57 -2.67
N ALA A 362 0.08 7.94 -3.30
CA ALA A 362 -1.03 8.61 -4.02
C ALA A 362 -2.38 7.98 -3.63
N TRP A 363 -3.51 8.58 -4.03
CA TRP A 363 -4.84 8.19 -3.54
C TRP A 363 -5.72 7.55 -4.64
N TRP A 364 -5.71 8.06 -5.84
CA TRP A 364 -6.51 7.54 -6.95
C TRP A 364 -5.65 6.85 -7.99
N TYR A 365 -4.48 7.38 -8.29
CA TYR A 365 -3.60 6.73 -9.26
C TYR A 365 -2.14 7.07 -9.03
N VAL A 366 -1.30 6.21 -9.57
CA VAL A 366 0.10 6.52 -9.82
C VAL A 366 0.46 6.13 -11.24
N ALA A 367 1.15 7.03 -11.93
CA ALA A 367 1.66 6.81 -13.27
C ALA A 367 3.19 6.93 -13.24
N ALA A 368 3.87 5.98 -13.87
CA ALA A 368 5.31 6.05 -14.11
C ALA A 368 5.56 6.14 -15.61
N LYS A 369 6.49 7.02 -16.01
CA LYS A 369 6.87 7.26 -17.40
C LYS A 369 8.38 7.21 -17.55
N ASN A 370 8.86 6.37 -18.45
CA ASN A 370 10.23 6.47 -18.93
C ASN A 370 10.39 7.74 -19.78
N ARG A 371 11.24 8.67 -19.34
CA ARG A 371 11.40 9.97 -20.01
C ARG A 371 12.07 9.87 -21.38
N ALA A 372 12.91 8.85 -21.60
CA ALA A 372 13.63 8.66 -22.85
C ALA A 372 12.74 8.03 -23.93
N THR A 373 11.97 6.99 -23.58
CA THR A 373 11.12 6.27 -24.56
C THR A 373 9.69 6.80 -24.63
N GLY A 374 9.22 7.49 -23.59
CA GLY A 374 7.83 7.93 -23.46
C GLY A 374 6.87 6.86 -22.95
N HIS A 375 7.31 5.60 -22.88
CA HIS A 375 6.52 4.46 -22.40
C HIS A 375 6.11 4.67 -20.95
N SER A 376 4.89 4.24 -20.63
CA SER A 376 4.33 4.44 -19.30
C SER A 376 3.54 3.25 -18.81
N VAL A 377 3.42 3.17 -17.48
CA VAL A 377 2.44 2.35 -16.80
C VAL A 377 1.62 3.25 -15.88
N LEU A 378 0.32 3.01 -15.82
CA LEU A 378 -0.55 3.59 -14.81
C LEU A 378 -1.18 2.48 -13.98
N VAL A 379 -1.21 2.71 -12.67
CA VAL A 379 -1.98 1.92 -11.72
C VAL A 379 -3.00 2.86 -11.09
N GLY A 380 -4.30 2.57 -11.24
CA GLY A 380 -5.34 3.50 -10.80
C GLY A 380 -6.64 2.81 -10.40
N ASN A 381 -7.41 3.48 -9.57
CA ASN A 381 -8.71 3.00 -9.12
C ASN A 381 -9.81 3.40 -10.11
N LEU A 382 -10.70 2.49 -10.50
CA LEU A 382 -11.84 2.81 -11.36
C LEU A 382 -13.09 3.19 -10.56
N THR A 383 -13.13 2.96 -9.25
CA THR A 383 -14.22 3.46 -8.40
C THR A 383 -13.90 4.84 -7.87
N ASN A 384 -14.99 5.57 -7.73
CA ASN A 384 -15.02 7.01 -7.58
C ASN A 384 -15.26 7.48 -6.14
N ASN A 385 -15.27 6.53 -5.21
CA ASN A 385 -15.28 6.83 -3.79
C ASN A 385 -13.87 7.24 -3.38
N LYS A 386 -13.49 8.49 -3.71
CA LYS A 386 -12.28 9.14 -3.20
C LYS A 386 -12.22 8.93 -1.69
N GLY A 387 -11.30 8.08 -1.25
CA GLY A 387 -11.19 7.75 0.16
C GLY A 387 -10.63 6.36 0.44
N GLN A 388 -10.86 5.36 -0.43
CA GLN A 388 -10.42 3.99 -0.19
C GLN A 388 -9.14 3.62 -0.95
N GLY A 389 -9.07 3.91 -2.26
CA GLY A 389 -7.85 3.67 -3.04
C GLY A 389 -6.60 4.35 -2.46
N ARG A 390 -5.48 3.66 -2.49
CA ARG A 390 -4.16 4.14 -2.13
C ARG A 390 -3.14 3.44 -3.01
N PHE A 391 -2.12 4.18 -3.41
CA PHE A 391 -1.05 3.70 -4.25
C PHE A 391 0.26 3.98 -3.57
N LEU A 392 1.15 3.00 -3.62
CA LEU A 392 2.49 3.07 -3.07
C LEU A 392 3.48 2.76 -4.17
N VAL A 393 4.45 3.64 -4.37
CA VAL A 393 5.62 3.36 -5.21
C VAL A 393 6.87 3.43 -4.36
N MET A 394 7.68 2.38 -4.45
CA MET A 394 8.98 2.32 -3.79
C MET A 394 10.06 2.00 -4.81
N PRO A 395 11.33 2.40 -4.54
CA PRO A 395 12.47 1.95 -5.33
C PRO A 395 12.52 0.41 -5.38
N GLY A 396 12.91 -0.12 -6.54
CA GLY A 396 13.09 -1.55 -6.79
C GLY A 396 14.57 -1.88 -6.98
N THR A 397 14.90 -2.45 -8.13
CA THR A 397 16.27 -2.54 -8.65
C THR A 397 16.61 -1.31 -9.48
N ASP A 398 17.84 -1.22 -10.00
CA ASP A 398 18.25 -0.13 -10.90
C ASP A 398 17.34 0.04 -12.13
N SER A 399 16.65 -1.02 -12.55
CA SER A 399 15.78 -1.04 -13.74
C SER A 399 14.30 -1.30 -13.41
N ALA A 400 13.89 -1.24 -12.15
CA ALA A 400 12.51 -1.49 -11.74
C ALA A 400 12.09 -0.68 -10.51
N CYS A 401 10.78 -0.43 -10.39
CA CYS A 401 10.18 0.02 -9.13
C CYS A 401 9.21 -1.03 -8.59
N ARG A 402 8.75 -0.82 -7.34
CA ARG A 402 7.73 -1.62 -6.67
C ARG A 402 6.45 -0.81 -6.60
N VAL A 403 5.31 -1.43 -6.87
CA VAL A 403 4.00 -0.74 -6.83
C VAL A 403 2.99 -1.56 -6.05
N ALA A 404 2.26 -0.93 -5.14
CA ALA A 404 1.11 -1.52 -4.48
C ALA A 404 -0.13 -0.65 -4.70
N ALA A 405 -1.21 -1.25 -5.16
CA ALA A 405 -2.54 -0.66 -5.23
C ALA A 405 -3.43 -1.33 -4.20
N TYR A 406 -3.99 -0.55 -3.27
CA TYR A 406 -4.77 -1.08 -2.17
C TYR A 406 -5.94 -0.19 -1.79
N SER A 407 -6.98 -0.81 -1.26
CA SER A 407 -8.10 -0.13 -0.60
C SER A 407 -7.84 -0.12 0.91
N ASP A 408 -7.83 1.06 1.50
CA ASP A 408 -7.81 1.26 2.94
C ASP A 408 -9.25 1.27 3.46
N TYR A 409 -9.62 0.19 4.15
CA TYR A 409 -10.94 0.01 4.74
C TYR A 409 -10.99 0.54 6.18
N GLU A 410 -9.88 1.07 6.72
CA GLU A 410 -9.84 1.72 8.03
C GLU A 410 -10.37 0.84 9.19
N GLY A 411 -10.30 -0.49 9.04
CA GLY A 411 -10.76 -1.45 10.06
C GLY A 411 -12.27 -1.66 10.04
N ILE A 412 -12.90 -1.79 8.86
CA ILE A 412 -14.31 -2.16 8.82
C ILE A 412 -14.54 -3.51 9.49
N VAL A 413 -15.60 -3.57 10.27
CA VAL A 413 -16.07 -4.78 10.91
C VAL A 413 -16.92 -5.57 9.92
N MET A 414 -16.52 -6.81 9.66
CA MET A 414 -17.15 -7.71 8.70
C MET A 414 -17.77 -8.90 9.44
N PRO A 415 -19.09 -8.91 9.68
CA PRO A 415 -19.76 -10.00 10.37
C PRO A 415 -19.74 -11.30 9.54
N PRO A 416 -20.01 -12.47 10.16
CA PRO A 416 -20.18 -13.72 9.43
C PRO A 416 -21.22 -13.59 8.31
N GLY A 417 -20.91 -14.12 7.13
CA GLY A 417 -21.74 -14.06 5.93
C GLY A 417 -21.70 -12.73 5.17
N ALA A 418 -21.00 -11.71 5.67
CA ALA A 418 -20.84 -10.45 4.95
C ALA A 418 -19.93 -10.63 3.74
N ARG A 419 -20.17 -9.85 2.69
CA ARG A 419 -19.39 -9.85 1.44
C ARG A 419 -18.80 -8.48 1.17
N ILE A 420 -17.53 -8.45 0.78
CA ILE A 420 -16.87 -7.28 0.22
C ILE A 420 -16.74 -7.49 -1.28
N VAL A 421 -17.26 -6.53 -2.05
CA VAL A 421 -16.98 -6.41 -3.48
C VAL A 421 -15.84 -5.42 -3.61
N GLY A 422 -14.71 -5.89 -4.12
CA GLY A 422 -13.50 -5.10 -4.21
C GLY A 422 -13.62 -4.00 -5.26
N GLU A 423 -12.82 -2.97 -5.08
CA GLU A 423 -12.69 -1.91 -6.06
C GLU A 423 -11.87 -2.40 -7.28
N PRO A 424 -12.35 -2.19 -8.53
CA PRO A 424 -11.61 -2.55 -9.72
C PRO A 424 -10.40 -1.63 -9.92
N MET A 425 -9.21 -2.23 -9.97
CA MET A 425 -7.94 -1.55 -10.20
C MET A 425 -7.50 -1.71 -11.64
N LEU A 426 -7.22 -0.60 -12.31
CA LEU A 426 -6.66 -0.55 -13.66
C LEU A 426 -5.13 -0.62 -13.61
N LEU A 427 -4.56 -1.51 -14.42
CA LEU A 427 -3.16 -1.55 -14.82
C LEU A 427 -3.10 -1.29 -16.32
N HIS A 428 -2.65 -0.10 -16.73
CA HIS A 428 -2.65 0.32 -18.14
C HIS A 428 -1.23 0.58 -18.65
N PHE A 429 -0.94 0.16 -19.88
CA PHE A 429 0.33 0.35 -20.56
C PHE A 429 0.18 1.39 -21.68
N GLY A 430 0.90 2.50 -21.56
CA GLY A 430 0.87 3.59 -22.54
C GLY A 430 2.12 3.62 -23.41
N LEU A 431 1.93 3.95 -24.69
CA LEU A 431 3.03 4.33 -25.58
C LEU A 431 3.50 5.77 -25.28
N ARG A 432 2.57 6.61 -24.82
CA ARG A 432 2.84 7.98 -24.36
C ARG A 432 2.34 8.13 -22.92
N GLY A 433 3.04 8.95 -22.16
CA GLY A 433 2.70 9.20 -20.75
C GLY A 433 1.29 9.76 -20.50
N THR A 434 0.63 10.36 -21.49
CA THR A 434 -0.74 10.89 -21.36
C THR A 434 -1.82 9.85 -21.65
N ASP A 435 -1.55 8.89 -22.56
CA ASP A 435 -2.52 7.87 -22.99
C ASP A 435 -3.12 7.11 -21.81
N SER A 436 -2.29 6.85 -20.80
CA SER A 436 -2.72 6.09 -19.62
C SER A 436 -3.68 6.88 -18.72
N LEU A 437 -3.46 8.20 -18.59
CA LEU A 437 -4.35 9.08 -17.84
C LEU A 437 -5.65 9.32 -18.61
N GLU A 438 -5.56 9.46 -19.94
CA GLU A 438 -6.70 9.54 -20.85
C GLU A 438 -7.60 8.32 -20.72
N ARG A 439 -7.00 7.13 -20.79
CA ARG A 439 -7.72 5.87 -20.66
C ARG A 439 -8.33 5.67 -19.28
N LEU A 440 -7.63 6.03 -18.21
CA LEU A 440 -8.17 6.00 -16.84
C LEU A 440 -9.45 6.85 -16.75
N GLY A 441 -9.41 8.10 -17.22
CA GLY A 441 -10.56 8.98 -17.21
C GLY A 441 -11.73 8.47 -18.05
N GLU A 442 -11.44 7.89 -19.22
CA GLU A 442 -12.44 7.22 -20.06
C GLU A 442 -13.13 6.07 -19.33
N LEU A 443 -12.37 5.19 -18.67
CA LEU A 443 -12.91 4.03 -17.97
C LEU A 443 -13.69 4.40 -16.72
N ILE A 444 -13.25 5.41 -15.96
CA ILE A 444 -14.02 5.96 -14.83
C ILE A 444 -15.36 6.51 -15.35
N ALA A 445 -15.33 7.31 -16.41
CA ALA A 445 -16.55 7.84 -17.00
C ALA A 445 -17.50 6.73 -17.44
N LYS A 446 -17.00 5.70 -18.14
CA LYS A 446 -17.79 4.53 -18.54
C LYS A 446 -18.32 3.73 -17.35
N ALA A 447 -17.57 3.62 -16.27
CA ALA A 447 -18.04 2.97 -15.04
C ALA A 447 -19.29 3.66 -14.47
N HIS A 448 -19.43 4.97 -14.74
CA HIS A 448 -20.56 5.83 -14.39
C HIS A 448 -21.54 6.12 -15.54
N ASP A 449 -21.53 5.30 -16.60
CA ASP A 449 -22.42 5.42 -17.76
C ASP A 449 -22.27 6.75 -18.53
N ILE A 450 -21.06 7.31 -18.52
CA ILE A 450 -20.66 8.52 -19.24
C ILE A 450 -19.73 8.15 -20.40
N ASP A 451 -20.12 8.51 -21.62
CA ASP A 451 -19.25 8.43 -22.80
C ASP A 451 -18.63 9.81 -23.04
N LEU A 452 -17.40 10.04 -22.57
CA LEU A 452 -16.74 11.34 -22.67
C LEU A 452 -16.63 11.81 -24.12
N MET A 453 -16.30 10.92 -25.06
CA MET A 453 -16.08 11.30 -26.45
C MET A 453 -17.39 11.69 -27.15
N LYS A 454 -18.51 11.02 -26.85
CA LYS A 454 -19.82 11.38 -27.43
C LYS A 454 -20.51 12.53 -26.71
N GLN A 455 -20.42 12.57 -25.39
CA GLN A 455 -21.22 13.49 -24.56
C GLN A 455 -20.46 14.79 -24.28
N HIS A 456 -19.12 14.75 -24.27
CA HIS A 456 -18.25 15.87 -23.93
C HIS A 456 -16.95 15.82 -24.77
N PRO A 457 -16.99 15.96 -26.11
CA PRO A 457 -15.81 15.79 -26.96
C PRO A 457 -14.66 16.72 -26.54
N ILE A 458 -13.65 16.14 -25.89
CA ILE A 458 -12.45 16.85 -25.41
C ILE A 458 -11.41 16.78 -26.54
N ASN A 459 -10.82 17.92 -26.91
CA ASN A 459 -9.61 17.92 -27.72
C ASN A 459 -8.42 17.80 -26.75
N PRO A 460 -7.69 16.68 -26.72
CA PRO A 460 -6.60 16.46 -25.76
C PRO A 460 -5.41 17.41 -25.98
N TYR A 461 -5.36 18.12 -27.10
CA TYR A 461 -4.27 19.04 -27.46
C TYR A 461 -4.57 20.51 -27.15
N SER A 462 -5.72 20.81 -26.52
CA SER A 462 -6.06 22.17 -26.09
C SER A 462 -5.75 22.35 -24.60
N PRO A 463 -4.90 23.32 -24.20
CA PRO A 463 -4.53 23.55 -22.81
C PRO A 463 -5.73 23.78 -21.86
N GLU A 464 -6.75 24.51 -22.33
CA GLU A 464 -8.02 24.73 -21.60
C GLU A 464 -8.86 23.46 -21.41
N ARG A 465 -8.65 22.45 -22.26
CA ARG A 465 -9.39 21.18 -22.20
C ARG A 465 -8.63 20.08 -21.47
N LEU A 466 -7.30 20.17 -21.41
CA LEU A 466 -6.46 19.35 -20.53
C LEU A 466 -6.78 19.63 -19.07
N SER A 467 -6.95 20.92 -18.69
CA SER A 467 -7.40 21.31 -17.36
C SER A 467 -8.79 20.75 -17.05
N LEU A 468 -9.69 20.74 -18.05
CA LEU A 468 -11.03 20.14 -17.98
C LEU A 468 -10.97 18.61 -17.86
N PHE A 469 -9.99 17.94 -18.47
CA PHE A 469 -9.77 16.50 -18.35
C PHE A 469 -9.24 16.12 -16.96
N THR A 470 -8.28 16.85 -16.41
CA THR A 470 -7.87 16.73 -14.99
C THR A 470 -8.98 17.15 -14.03
N ALA A 471 -9.77 18.15 -14.39
CA ALA A 471 -10.95 18.55 -13.64
C ALA A 471 -11.97 17.43 -13.67
N TRP A 472 -12.24 16.76 -14.80
CA TRP A 472 -13.15 15.61 -14.93
C TRP A 472 -12.63 14.32 -14.29
N ASN A 473 -11.32 14.08 -14.25
CA ASN A 473 -10.74 13.08 -13.36
C ASN A 473 -10.97 13.44 -11.88
N SER A 474 -11.05 14.73 -11.56
CA SER A 474 -11.44 15.23 -10.23
C SER A 474 -12.97 15.40 -10.03
N TYR A 475 -13.74 15.47 -11.12
CA TYR A 475 -15.19 15.75 -11.20
C TYR A 475 -16.00 14.49 -11.44
N GLY A 476 -15.36 13.40 -11.90
CA GLY A 476 -15.93 12.07 -11.96
C GLY A 476 -16.59 11.76 -10.61
N SER A 477 -15.95 12.17 -9.50
CA SER A 477 -16.44 12.10 -8.11
C SER A 477 -17.64 12.95 -7.74
N ALA A 478 -18.06 13.86 -8.61
CA ALA A 478 -19.19 14.75 -8.39
C ALA A 478 -20.32 14.58 -9.43
N VAL A 479 -20.10 13.88 -10.55
CA VAL A 479 -21.16 13.67 -11.56
C VAL A 479 -21.94 12.40 -11.24
N VAL A 480 -22.87 12.52 -10.31
CA VAL A 480 -24.08 11.70 -10.32
C VAL A 480 -24.89 12.12 -11.55
N LYS A 481 -24.77 11.38 -12.66
CA LYS A 481 -25.57 11.62 -13.86
C LYS A 481 -26.95 10.99 -13.70
N GLY A 482 -28.00 11.79 -13.91
CA GLY A 482 -29.38 11.29 -13.89
C GLY A 482 -30.49 12.33 -13.98
N PHE A 483 -30.24 13.59 -14.36
CA PHE A 483 -31.32 14.53 -14.60
C PHE A 483 -31.21 15.17 -16.00
N ASN A 484 -32.32 15.11 -16.74
CA ASN A 484 -32.47 15.77 -18.03
C ASN A 484 -32.61 17.27 -17.81
N TYR A 485 -31.50 18.00 -17.94
CA TYR A 485 -31.50 19.45 -18.00
C TYR A 485 -30.69 19.91 -19.21
N ARG A 486 -31.33 20.71 -20.07
CA ARG A 486 -30.68 21.33 -21.23
C ARG A 486 -30.39 22.79 -20.89
N HIS A 487 -29.10 23.07 -20.67
CA HIS A 487 -28.67 24.42 -20.30
C HIS A 487 -28.91 25.41 -21.43
N ASP A 488 -29.75 26.41 -21.16
CA ASP A 488 -30.01 27.50 -22.10
C ASP A 488 -28.87 28.54 -22.01
N ARG A 489 -27.89 28.38 -22.90
CA ARG A 489 -26.69 29.23 -22.99
C ARG A 489 -26.99 30.66 -23.41
N ALA A 490 -28.18 30.95 -23.97
CA ALA A 490 -28.56 32.30 -24.35
C ALA A 490 -28.79 33.21 -23.13
N LYS A 491 -28.99 32.63 -21.94
CA LYS A 491 -29.25 33.37 -20.70
C LYS A 491 -27.97 33.94 -20.05
N HIS A 492 -26.79 33.68 -20.61
CA HIS A 492 -25.48 34.13 -20.08
C HIS A 492 -25.26 33.90 -18.58
N GLN A 493 -25.97 32.94 -17.98
CA GLN A 493 -25.89 32.58 -16.58
C GLN A 493 -25.30 31.18 -16.44
N ALA A 494 -24.58 30.91 -15.35
CA ALA A 494 -24.08 29.57 -15.09
C ALA A 494 -25.24 28.60 -14.78
N ALA A 495 -25.10 27.31 -15.13
CA ALA A 495 -26.17 26.31 -14.98
C ALA A 495 -26.73 26.19 -13.55
N TYR A 496 -25.88 26.35 -12.51
CA TYR A 496 -26.33 26.32 -11.11
C TYR A 496 -27.20 27.52 -10.71
N MET A 497 -27.13 28.61 -11.46
CA MET A 497 -28.00 29.78 -11.27
C MET A 497 -29.36 29.59 -11.95
N ASP A 498 -29.51 28.60 -12.83
CA ASP A 498 -30.81 28.28 -13.42
C ASP A 498 -31.74 27.67 -12.35
N PRO A 499 -32.92 28.28 -12.10
CA PRO A 499 -33.90 27.74 -11.16
C PRO A 499 -34.38 26.32 -11.51
N GLU A 500 -34.47 25.97 -12.80
CA GLU A 500 -34.92 24.65 -13.24
C GLU A 500 -33.86 23.58 -12.95
N TRP A 501 -32.58 23.90 -13.19
CA TRP A 501 -31.46 23.04 -12.82
C TRP A 501 -31.45 22.79 -11.31
N ARG A 502 -31.58 23.84 -10.49
CA ARG A 502 -31.59 23.73 -9.01
C ARG A 502 -32.71 22.81 -8.52
N LYS A 503 -33.93 23.02 -9.02
CA LYS A 503 -35.10 22.23 -8.63
C LYS A 503 -35.00 20.77 -9.07
N ALA A 504 -34.39 20.50 -10.23
CA ALA A 504 -34.14 19.14 -10.70
C ALA A 504 -33.04 18.45 -9.86
N ASN A 505 -31.96 19.16 -9.58
CA ASN A 505 -30.83 18.66 -8.79
C ASN A 505 -31.26 18.35 -7.34
N GLU A 506 -31.96 19.27 -6.66
CA GLU A 506 -32.45 19.07 -5.29
C GLU A 506 -33.38 17.85 -5.15
N ARG A 507 -34.26 17.63 -6.14
CA ARG A 507 -35.14 16.46 -6.18
C ARG A 507 -34.34 15.18 -6.30
N LYS A 508 -33.34 15.15 -7.17
CA LYS A 508 -32.51 13.97 -7.37
C LYS A 508 -31.67 13.64 -6.15
N LEU A 509 -31.13 14.66 -5.48
CA LEU A 509 -30.41 14.51 -4.22
C LEU A 509 -31.31 13.95 -3.11
N ARG A 510 -32.62 14.28 -3.09
CA ARG A 510 -33.60 13.66 -2.18
C ARG A 510 -33.86 12.20 -2.50
N GLU A 511 -34.06 11.85 -3.76
CA GLU A 511 -34.24 10.46 -4.20
C GLU A 511 -33.06 9.57 -3.79
N LEU A 512 -31.84 10.10 -3.85
CA LEU A 512 -30.60 9.39 -3.53
C LEU A 512 -30.24 9.41 -2.04
N GLY A 513 -31.08 9.98 -1.17
CA GLY A 513 -30.83 10.07 0.27
C GLY A 513 -29.73 11.07 0.69
N VAL A 514 -29.18 11.84 -0.25
CA VAL A 514 -28.05 12.78 -0.05
C VAL A 514 -28.46 14.26 -0.11
N HIS A 515 -29.75 14.58 0.00
CA HIS A 515 -30.33 15.94 -0.02
C HIS A 515 -29.78 16.93 1.01
N ARG A 516 -28.93 16.45 1.92
CA ARG A 516 -28.19 17.27 2.88
C ARG A 516 -26.97 17.96 2.25
N PHE A 517 -26.68 17.68 0.98
CA PHE A 517 -25.67 18.31 0.14
C PHE A 517 -26.37 18.95 -1.06
N GLY A 518 -26.59 20.27 -1.04
CA GLY A 518 -27.25 21.00 -2.13
C GLY A 518 -26.73 22.43 -2.26
N TYR A 519 -26.88 23.01 -3.45
CA TYR A 519 -26.49 24.39 -3.74
C TYR A 519 -27.56 25.36 -3.23
N ALA A 520 -27.18 26.29 -2.35
CA ALA A 520 -28.04 27.39 -1.94
C ALA A 520 -28.25 28.38 -3.11
N PRO A 521 -29.26 29.25 -3.04
CA PRO A 521 -29.49 30.28 -4.06
C PRO A 521 -28.32 31.24 -4.30
N THR A 522 -27.37 31.27 -3.37
CA THR A 522 -26.14 32.07 -3.40
C THR A 522 -24.96 31.37 -4.09
N GLY A 523 -25.12 30.13 -4.58
CA GLY A 523 -24.04 29.33 -5.17
C GLY A 523 -23.21 28.52 -4.16
N LYS A 524 -23.38 28.75 -2.85
CA LYS A 524 -22.67 28.02 -1.78
C LYS A 524 -23.35 26.69 -1.45
N VAL A 525 -22.56 25.64 -1.22
CA VAL A 525 -23.08 24.34 -0.75
C VAL A 525 -23.39 24.41 0.74
N ASN A 526 -24.64 24.14 1.13
CA ASN A 526 -25.02 24.03 2.54
C ASN A 526 -24.93 22.58 2.99
N VAL A 527 -24.15 22.31 4.04
CA VAL A 527 -24.08 21.01 4.73
C VAL A 527 -24.66 21.19 6.13
N ARG A 528 -25.85 20.64 6.40
CA ARG A 528 -26.43 20.62 7.76
C ARG A 528 -26.22 19.24 8.41
N GLY A 529 -25.47 19.22 9.52
CA GLY A 529 -25.58 18.19 10.56
C GLY A 529 -24.86 16.86 10.32
N LEU A 530 -23.57 16.87 9.97
CA LEU A 530 -22.71 15.68 10.09
C LEU A 530 -21.59 15.93 11.11
N PRO A 531 -21.21 14.93 11.93
CA PRO A 531 -19.99 14.98 12.70
C PRO A 531 -18.78 15.07 11.77
N THR A 532 -17.71 15.63 12.32
CA THR A 532 -16.54 16.24 11.69
C THR A 532 -15.70 15.41 10.68
N PRO A 533 -15.76 14.07 10.54
CA PRO A 533 -14.88 13.36 9.61
C PRO A 533 -15.17 13.59 8.12
N LEU A 534 -16.43 13.77 7.72
CA LEU A 534 -16.80 13.88 6.30
C LEU A 534 -16.54 15.27 5.71
N VAL A 535 -16.62 16.34 6.51
CA VAL A 535 -16.39 17.73 6.06
C VAL A 535 -14.91 17.99 5.77
N ARG A 536 -13.98 17.33 6.50
CA ARG A 536 -12.54 17.36 6.18
C ARG A 536 -12.19 16.58 4.90
N ARG A 537 -12.99 15.59 4.51
CA ARG A 537 -12.71 14.68 3.39
C ARG A 537 -13.05 15.25 2.01
N TYR A 538 -13.98 16.21 1.92
CA TYR A 538 -14.49 16.67 0.62
C TYR A 538 -14.15 18.10 0.22
N GLY A 539 -13.60 18.94 1.12
CA GLY A 539 -13.25 20.32 0.81
C GLY A 539 -14.45 21.20 0.42
N GLN A 540 -14.34 22.51 0.55
CA GLN A 540 -15.38 23.41 0.04
C GLN A 540 -15.27 23.55 -1.49
N PRO A 541 -16.37 23.39 -2.25
CA PRO A 541 -16.33 23.39 -3.72
C PRO A 541 -16.04 24.74 -4.38
N ASP A 542 -15.97 25.85 -3.64
CA ASP A 542 -15.71 27.19 -4.21
C ASP A 542 -14.22 27.44 -4.54
N PHE A 543 -13.30 26.57 -4.11
CA PHE A 543 -11.85 26.77 -4.27
C PHE A 543 -11.33 26.49 -5.70
N TRP A 544 -11.99 25.59 -6.43
CA TRP A 544 -11.54 25.08 -7.74
C TRP A 544 -11.45 26.12 -8.87
N PHE A 545 -12.12 27.28 -8.73
CA PHE A 545 -12.12 28.34 -9.74
C PHE A 545 -11.03 29.40 -9.55
N ALA A 546 -10.49 29.56 -8.32
CA ALA A 546 -9.41 30.52 -8.05
C ALA A 546 -8.07 30.02 -8.60
N GLU A 547 -7.82 28.72 -8.49
CA GLU A 547 -6.57 28.08 -8.89
C GLU A 547 -6.48 27.89 -10.41
N ALA A 548 -7.60 27.56 -11.07
CA ALA A 548 -7.67 27.54 -12.55
C ALA A 548 -7.46 28.94 -13.16
N LYS A 549 -7.87 30.00 -12.44
CA LYS A 549 -7.59 31.39 -12.84
C LYS A 549 -6.10 31.74 -12.67
N GLN A 550 -5.47 31.27 -11.60
CA GLN A 550 -4.05 31.50 -11.32
C GLN A 550 -3.13 30.74 -12.30
N ILE A 551 -3.48 29.50 -12.67
CA ILE A 551 -2.78 28.72 -13.70
C ILE A 551 -2.91 29.39 -15.08
N ARG A 552 -4.07 30.00 -15.39
CA ARG A 552 -4.29 30.81 -16.61
C ARG A 552 -3.57 32.16 -16.59
N GLU A 553 -3.21 32.67 -15.42
CA GLU A 553 -2.46 33.93 -15.27
C GLU A 553 -0.95 33.69 -15.27
N GLN A 554 -0.50 32.43 -15.09
CA GLN A 554 0.90 32.01 -15.04
C GLN A 554 1.39 31.28 -16.30
N HIS A 555 0.47 30.89 -17.20
CA HIS A 555 0.71 30.22 -18.48
C HIS A 555 -0.23 30.79 -19.55
#